data_AF-A0AAD7FYN2-F1
#
_entry.id   AF-A0AAD7FYN2-F1
#
_cell.length_a   1.000
_cell.length_b   1.000
_cell.length_c   1.000
_cell.angle_alpha   90.00
_cell.angle_beta   90.00
_cell.angle_gamma   90.00
#
_symmetry.space_group_name_H-M   'P 1'
#
loop_
_entity.id
_entity.type
_entity.pdbx_description
1 polymer ?
#
loop_
_entity_poly.entity_id
_entity_poly.type
_entity_poly.pdbx_seq_one_letter_code
_entity_poly.pdbx_strand_id
1 'polypeptide(L)'
;MKFTSTFITLVVAAASVHAVPFKRGIDASLVPDFGVTQGVKDPAGSASCVGINNILIPCTCPPSRDAFIASVSANVANGHDVNNAAVGAAFPTDSSIGSQITRMQTLISSLQNLNGAGVGCPAVSTTYSAQLASLIAQQNGAPAPAPAPAPAPAPAPAPAPAPAPAPAPAGALVDASLVPDFGVTAGVKDPAGSASCVGINNILIPCSCPPDRTSFIASVSANVGNGHDVNNPAVSAAFPTDSSIGSQITRMQTLISSLQNLHGAGVGCPAVSTTYSAQLAALQAQQ
;
A
#
# COMPACT_ATOMS: atom_id res chain seq x y z
N MET A 1 84.38 -34.54 -7.55
CA MET A 1 84.03 -33.16 -7.14
C MET A 1 82.57 -33.18 -6.71
N LYS A 2 82.27 -32.70 -5.50
CA LYS A 2 80.97 -32.83 -4.82
C LYS A 2 79.98 -31.83 -5.45
N PHE A 3 78.85 -32.31 -5.97
CA PHE A 3 77.75 -31.46 -6.45
C PHE A 3 76.74 -31.26 -5.33
N THR A 4 76.65 -30.02 -4.85
CA THR A 4 75.73 -29.59 -3.80
C THR A 4 74.35 -29.32 -4.44
N SER A 5 73.35 -30.14 -4.13
CA SER A 5 71.95 -29.90 -4.54
C SER A 5 71.30 -28.85 -3.64
N THR A 6 71.01 -27.67 -4.19
CA THR A 6 70.22 -26.62 -3.53
C THR A 6 68.75 -26.83 -3.91
N PHE A 7 67.91 -27.21 -2.94
CA PHE A 7 66.45 -27.24 -3.11
C PHE A 7 65.90 -25.81 -3.01
N ILE A 8 65.31 -25.31 -4.09
CA ILE A 8 64.56 -24.06 -4.12
C ILE A 8 63.12 -24.39 -3.72
N THR A 9 62.75 -24.11 -2.47
CA THR A 9 61.35 -24.15 -2.00
C THR A 9 60.57 -22.98 -2.60
N LEU A 10 59.69 -23.30 -3.55
CA LEU A 10 58.70 -22.39 -4.11
C LEU A 10 57.54 -22.23 -3.11
N VAL A 11 57.50 -21.13 -2.37
CA VAL A 11 56.34 -20.78 -1.53
C VAL A 11 55.27 -20.16 -2.42
N VAL A 12 54.27 -20.95 -2.80
CA VAL A 12 53.04 -20.45 -3.43
C VAL A 12 52.15 -19.88 -2.33
N ALA A 13 52.17 -18.55 -2.18
CA ALA A 13 51.19 -17.86 -1.36
C ALA A 13 49.84 -17.88 -2.09
N ALA A 14 48.97 -18.83 -1.72
CA ALA A 14 47.58 -18.80 -2.12
C ALA A 14 46.87 -17.66 -1.36
N ALA A 15 46.82 -16.48 -1.95
CA ALA A 15 45.92 -15.42 -1.51
C ALA A 15 44.49 -15.88 -1.79
N SER A 16 43.83 -16.43 -0.77
CA SER A 16 42.40 -16.69 -0.78
C SER A 16 41.66 -15.36 -0.83
N VAL A 17 41.36 -14.91 -2.05
CA VAL A 17 40.45 -13.80 -2.30
C VAL A 17 39.07 -14.27 -1.81
N HIS A 18 38.73 -13.91 -0.59
CA HIS A 18 37.37 -14.06 -0.09
C HIS A 18 36.55 -13.04 -0.87
N ALA A 19 35.98 -13.46 -2.00
CA ALA A 19 34.91 -12.73 -2.65
C ALA A 19 33.74 -12.71 -1.66
N VAL A 20 33.71 -11.68 -0.80
CA VAL A 20 32.51 -11.33 -0.05
C VAL A 20 31.45 -11.13 -1.12
N PRO A 21 30.38 -11.94 -1.14
CA PRO A 21 29.30 -11.72 -2.09
C PRO A 21 28.68 -10.39 -1.68
N PHE A 22 29.03 -9.31 -2.40
CA PHE A 22 28.25 -8.10 -2.38
C PHE A 22 26.88 -8.51 -2.89
N LYS A 23 25.94 -8.80 -1.96
CA LYS A 23 24.52 -8.86 -2.31
C LYS A 23 24.25 -7.53 -3.00
N ARG A 24 23.97 -7.60 -4.31
CA ARG A 24 23.76 -6.41 -5.13
C ARG A 24 22.50 -5.74 -4.58
N GLY A 25 22.70 -4.76 -3.70
CA GLY A 25 21.62 -3.98 -3.11
C GLY A 25 20.85 -3.26 -4.21
N ILE A 26 19.61 -2.87 -3.91
CA ILE A 26 18.85 -2.02 -4.83
C ILE A 26 19.58 -0.69 -5.02
N ASP A 27 19.33 -0.04 -6.15
CA ASP A 27 19.80 1.34 -6.37
C ASP A 27 19.06 2.30 -5.42
N ALA A 28 19.79 2.86 -4.45
CA ALA A 28 19.26 3.78 -3.45
C ALA A 28 18.71 5.09 -4.05
N SER A 29 19.08 5.45 -5.29
CA SER A 29 18.51 6.60 -5.98
C SER A 29 17.07 6.37 -6.44
N LEU A 30 16.66 5.10 -6.58
CA LEU A 30 15.29 4.71 -6.96
C LEU A 30 14.33 4.61 -5.77
N VAL A 31 14.81 4.87 -4.55
CA VAL A 31 13.99 4.96 -3.33
C VAL A 31 13.77 6.45 -3.04
N PRO A 32 12.58 7.01 -3.21
CA PRO A 32 12.34 8.43 -2.91
C PRO A 32 12.52 8.73 -1.42
N ASP A 33 12.61 10.01 -1.06
CA ASP A 33 12.51 10.40 0.34
C ASP A 33 11.09 10.20 0.86
N PHE A 34 10.95 9.97 2.17
CA PHE A 34 9.65 9.73 2.79
C PHE A 34 8.73 10.95 2.76
N GLY A 35 9.27 12.17 2.63
CA GLY A 35 8.50 13.41 2.70
C GLY A 35 7.84 13.68 4.06
N VAL A 36 8.20 12.91 5.09
CA VAL A 36 7.78 13.05 6.49
C VAL A 36 9.02 13.00 7.37
N THR A 37 9.10 13.91 8.35
CA THR A 37 10.16 13.87 9.36
C THR A 37 9.72 12.99 10.53
N GLN A 38 10.52 11.97 10.86
CA GLN A 38 10.26 11.10 11.99
C GLN A 38 10.23 11.88 13.31
N GLY A 39 9.32 11.52 14.21
CA GLY A 39 9.37 11.99 15.59
C GLY A 39 8.82 13.40 15.84
N VAL A 40 8.28 14.09 14.82
CA VAL A 40 7.65 15.41 15.00
C VAL A 40 6.42 15.26 15.87
N LYS A 41 6.45 15.83 17.08
CA LYS A 41 5.35 15.70 18.05
C LYS A 41 4.11 16.48 17.62
N ASP A 42 2.95 15.90 17.92
CA ASP A 42 1.66 16.56 17.74
C ASP A 42 1.54 17.81 18.63
N PRO A 43 1.33 19.00 18.04
CA PRO A 43 1.11 20.23 18.80
C PRO A 43 -0.10 20.18 19.73
N ALA A 44 -1.09 19.31 19.46
CA ALA A 44 -2.25 19.10 20.32
C ALA A 44 -1.94 18.22 21.55
N GLY A 45 -0.70 17.73 21.69
CA GLY A 45 -0.23 17.02 22.89
C GLY A 45 -0.55 15.53 22.92
N SER A 46 -0.90 14.91 21.78
CA SER A 46 -1.06 13.45 21.73
C SER A 46 0.28 12.71 21.87
N ALA A 47 0.22 11.42 22.22
CA ALA A 47 1.40 10.55 22.26
C ALA A 47 1.96 10.21 20.86
N SER A 48 1.21 10.53 19.81
CA SER A 48 1.53 10.28 18.41
C SER A 48 2.39 11.39 17.82
N CYS A 49 2.91 11.14 16.62
CA CYS A 49 3.67 12.10 15.84
C CYS A 49 2.88 12.54 14.61
N VAL A 50 3.24 13.71 14.07
CA VAL A 50 2.58 14.31 12.92
C VAL A 50 3.19 13.75 11.64
N GLY A 51 2.36 13.10 10.84
CA GLY A 51 2.67 12.67 9.47
C GLY A 51 2.18 13.67 8.43
N ILE A 52 2.01 13.20 7.19
CA ILE A 52 1.46 14.01 6.10
C ILE A 52 0.05 14.51 6.44
N ASN A 53 -0.25 15.74 6.06
CA ASN A 53 -1.57 16.37 6.21
C ASN A 53 -2.11 16.32 7.66
N ASN A 54 -1.22 16.44 8.65
CA ASN A 54 -1.54 16.37 10.08
C ASN A 54 -2.14 15.03 10.55
N ILE A 55 -1.99 13.95 9.75
CA ILE A 55 -2.42 12.62 10.16
C ILE A 55 -1.47 12.09 11.23
N LEU A 56 -2.01 11.59 12.34
CA LEU A 56 -1.21 11.04 13.43
C LEU A 56 -0.62 9.68 13.03
N ILE A 57 0.68 9.53 13.27
CA ILE A 57 1.46 8.33 12.98
C ILE A 57 2.27 7.88 14.22
N PRO A 58 2.70 6.62 14.30
CA PRO A 58 3.65 6.19 15.32
C PRO A 58 4.92 7.03 15.25
N CYS A 59 5.44 7.47 16.40
CA CYS A 59 6.64 8.32 16.43
C CYS A 59 7.92 7.65 15.92
N THR A 60 7.93 6.32 15.85
CA THR A 60 9.00 5.54 15.22
C THR A 60 8.90 5.52 13.69
N CYS A 61 7.89 6.16 13.11
CA CYS A 61 7.67 6.20 11.67
C CYS A 61 7.87 7.61 11.11
N PRO A 62 8.42 7.73 9.89
CA PRO A 62 9.10 6.67 9.13
C PRO A 62 10.42 6.22 9.80
N PRO A 63 10.97 5.03 9.46
CA PRO A 63 12.31 4.64 9.92
C PRO A 63 13.39 5.55 9.31
N SER A 64 14.67 5.35 9.68
CA SER A 64 15.76 5.99 8.92
C SER A 64 15.79 5.47 7.48
N ARG A 65 16.12 6.35 6.53
CA ARG A 65 16.13 6.01 5.10
C ARG A 65 17.13 4.89 4.80
N ASP A 66 18.30 4.88 5.44
CA ASP A 66 19.31 3.83 5.25
C ASP A 66 18.85 2.47 5.78
N ALA A 67 18.23 2.43 6.97
CA ALA A 67 17.67 1.19 7.52
C ALA A 67 16.54 0.66 6.62
N PHE A 68 15.74 1.56 6.06
CA PHE A 68 14.68 1.19 5.14
C PHE A 68 15.23 0.63 3.82
N ILE A 69 16.23 1.27 3.20
CA ILE A 69 16.88 0.76 1.99
C ILE A 69 17.50 -0.62 2.24
N ALA A 70 18.10 -0.84 3.42
CA ALA A 70 18.61 -2.16 3.80
C ALA A 70 17.48 -3.21 3.89
N SER A 71 16.33 -2.84 4.46
CA SER A 71 15.14 -3.71 4.52
C SER A 71 14.62 -4.05 3.13
N VAL A 72 14.44 -3.05 2.24
CA VAL A 72 13.96 -3.27 0.87
C VAL A 72 14.97 -4.13 0.09
N SER A 73 16.27 -3.88 0.27
CA SER A 73 17.33 -4.70 -0.35
C SER A 73 17.25 -6.16 0.09
N ALA A 74 16.92 -6.42 1.37
CA ALA A 74 16.72 -7.77 1.87
C ALA A 74 15.46 -8.42 1.25
N ASN A 75 14.36 -7.68 1.15
CA ASN A 75 13.12 -8.17 0.53
C ASN A 75 13.36 -8.56 -0.95
N VAL A 76 13.98 -7.66 -1.72
CA VAL A 76 14.28 -7.90 -3.14
C VAL A 76 15.23 -9.08 -3.33
N ALA A 77 16.24 -9.24 -2.46
CA ALA A 77 17.15 -10.38 -2.51
C ALA A 77 16.46 -11.73 -2.23
N ASN A 78 15.35 -11.74 -1.50
CA ASN A 78 14.55 -12.93 -1.25
C ASN A 78 13.41 -13.10 -2.30
N GLY A 79 13.17 -12.10 -3.14
CA GLY A 79 12.04 -12.05 -4.07
C GLY A 79 10.68 -11.81 -3.40
N HIS A 80 10.65 -11.65 -2.07
CA HIS A 80 9.46 -11.41 -1.25
C HIS A 80 9.84 -10.66 0.03
N ASP A 81 8.86 -10.06 0.69
CA ASP A 81 9.07 -9.37 1.96
C ASP A 81 9.54 -10.37 3.03
N VAL A 82 10.69 -10.12 3.66
CA VAL A 82 11.33 -11.05 4.61
C VAL A 82 10.40 -11.42 5.77
N ASN A 83 9.60 -10.47 6.23
CA ASN A 83 8.64 -10.69 7.31
C ASN A 83 7.21 -10.99 6.83
N ASN A 84 7.00 -11.14 5.51
CA ASN A 84 5.73 -11.48 4.90
C ASN A 84 5.92 -12.12 3.52
N ALA A 85 6.24 -13.42 3.51
CA ALA A 85 6.57 -14.14 2.27
C ALA A 85 5.41 -14.25 1.25
N ALA A 86 4.18 -13.91 1.64
CA ALA A 86 3.06 -13.83 0.71
C ALA A 86 3.11 -12.60 -0.22
N VAL A 87 3.95 -11.61 0.10
CA VAL A 87 4.08 -10.36 -0.68
C VAL A 87 5.39 -10.39 -1.45
N GLY A 88 5.30 -10.43 -2.78
CA GLY A 88 6.46 -10.37 -3.67
C GLY A 88 7.16 -9.01 -3.61
N ALA A 89 8.48 -9.01 -3.77
CA ALA A 89 9.32 -7.81 -3.67
C ALA A 89 10.12 -7.58 -4.96
N ALA A 90 9.42 -7.19 -6.03
CA ALA A 90 10.03 -6.85 -7.31
C ALA A 90 10.56 -5.41 -7.30
N PHE A 91 11.77 -5.19 -7.80
CA PHE A 91 12.38 -3.86 -7.87
C PHE A 91 13.09 -3.64 -9.22
N PRO A 92 12.32 -3.48 -10.31
CA PRO A 92 12.87 -3.26 -11.63
C PRO A 92 13.68 -1.95 -11.67
N THR A 93 14.68 -1.87 -12.56
CA THR A 93 15.61 -0.73 -12.63
C THR A 93 15.34 0.23 -13.79
N ASP A 94 14.46 -0.12 -14.72
CA ASP A 94 14.15 0.74 -15.87
C ASP A 94 13.24 1.92 -15.47
N SER A 95 13.09 2.87 -16.39
CA SER A 95 12.37 4.12 -16.18
C SER A 95 10.91 4.07 -16.63
N SER A 96 10.37 2.92 -17.06
CA SER A 96 8.96 2.85 -17.45
C SER A 96 8.05 3.16 -16.26
N ILE A 97 6.86 3.71 -16.54
CA ILE A 97 5.87 4.02 -15.49
C ILE A 97 5.47 2.73 -14.75
N GLY A 98 5.31 1.61 -15.46
CA GLY A 98 5.02 0.30 -14.85
C GLY A 98 6.11 -0.14 -13.86
N SER A 99 7.38 0.04 -14.20
CA SER A 99 8.50 -0.25 -13.29
C SER A 99 8.56 0.71 -12.10
N GLN A 100 8.24 1.99 -12.30
CA GLN A 100 8.11 2.95 -11.21
C GLN A 100 6.99 2.56 -10.23
N ILE A 101 5.82 2.17 -10.74
CA ILE A 101 4.69 1.68 -9.94
C ILE A 101 5.08 0.43 -9.14
N THR A 102 5.73 -0.53 -9.80
CA THR A 102 6.19 -1.76 -9.13
C THR A 102 7.15 -1.45 -8.00
N ARG A 103 8.13 -0.56 -8.22
CA ARG A 103 9.03 -0.10 -7.16
C ARG A 103 8.25 0.52 -6.00
N MET A 104 7.34 1.47 -6.29
CA MET A 104 6.55 2.14 -5.26
C MET A 104 5.68 1.17 -4.45
N GLN A 105 5.08 0.16 -5.08
CA GLN A 105 4.33 -0.89 -4.39
C GLN A 105 5.23 -1.70 -3.44
N THR A 106 6.41 -2.12 -3.90
CA THR A 106 7.40 -2.81 -3.07
C THR A 106 7.89 -1.95 -1.91
N LEU A 107 8.06 -0.63 -2.11
CA LEU A 107 8.41 0.30 -1.03
C LEU A 107 7.30 0.38 0.02
N ILE A 108 6.04 0.48 -0.40
CA ILE A 108 4.90 0.54 0.52
C ILE A 108 4.74 -0.77 1.29
N SER A 109 4.83 -1.93 0.62
CA SER A 109 4.73 -3.24 1.30
C SER A 109 5.87 -3.44 2.29
N SER A 110 7.11 -3.10 1.89
CA SER A 110 8.29 -3.19 2.75
C SER A 110 8.14 -2.31 4.00
N LEU A 111 7.55 -1.11 3.86
CA LEU A 111 7.29 -0.20 4.96
C LEU A 111 6.27 -0.79 5.96
N GLN A 112 5.20 -1.41 5.44
CA GLN A 112 4.14 -2.02 6.23
C GLN A 112 4.55 -3.34 6.88
N ASN A 113 5.54 -4.04 6.31
CA ASN A 113 6.01 -5.35 6.76
C ASN A 113 7.37 -5.29 7.50
N LEU A 114 7.79 -4.13 8.02
CA LEU A 114 9.13 -3.96 8.63
C LEU A 114 9.44 -4.90 9.80
N ASN A 115 8.43 -5.25 10.61
CA ASN A 115 8.61 -6.06 11.83
C ASN A 115 7.67 -7.29 11.90
N GLY A 116 7.02 -7.64 10.78
CA GLY A 116 6.00 -8.69 10.72
C GLY A 116 4.96 -8.39 9.64
N ALA A 117 4.15 -9.39 9.27
CA ALA A 117 3.07 -9.21 8.31
C ALA A 117 2.08 -8.13 8.80
N GLY A 118 2.03 -6.99 8.11
CA GLY A 118 1.24 -5.82 8.48
C GLY A 118 1.71 -5.08 9.73
N VAL A 119 2.85 -5.47 10.32
CA VAL A 119 3.42 -4.87 11.52
C VAL A 119 4.62 -4.02 11.11
N GLY A 120 4.36 -2.75 10.80
CA GLY A 120 5.35 -1.81 10.32
C GLY A 120 4.84 -0.38 10.39
N CYS A 121 5.40 0.48 9.55
CA CYS A 121 4.92 1.85 9.46
C CYS A 121 3.71 1.92 8.53
N PRO A 122 2.61 2.60 8.93
CA PRO A 122 1.48 2.76 8.06
C PRO A 122 1.89 3.62 6.86
N ALA A 123 1.28 3.38 5.68
CA ALA A 123 1.68 4.03 4.43
C ALA A 123 1.64 5.57 4.52
N VAL A 124 0.70 6.12 5.31
CA VAL A 124 0.56 7.56 5.62
C VAL A 124 1.76 8.17 6.36
N SER A 125 2.70 7.35 6.85
CA SER A 125 3.98 7.82 7.40
C SER A 125 4.95 8.30 6.32
N THR A 126 4.56 8.24 5.05
CA THR A 126 5.37 8.61 3.88
C THR A 126 4.50 9.18 2.76
N THR A 127 5.10 9.87 1.80
CA THR A 127 4.42 10.35 0.59
C THR A 127 4.22 9.27 -0.47
N TYR A 128 4.59 8.02 -0.18
CA TYR A 128 4.64 6.97 -1.20
C TYR A 128 3.28 6.63 -1.78
N SER A 129 2.20 6.68 -0.99
CA SER A 129 0.85 6.46 -1.51
C SER A 129 0.43 7.53 -2.52
N ALA A 130 0.79 8.80 -2.27
CA ALA A 130 0.50 9.90 -3.19
C ALA A 130 1.36 9.82 -4.47
N GLN A 131 2.62 9.43 -4.34
CA GLN A 131 3.52 9.19 -5.48
C GLN A 131 3.05 7.99 -6.33
N LEU A 132 2.58 6.91 -5.69
CA LEU A 132 2.00 5.78 -6.40
C LEU A 132 0.75 6.21 -7.18
N ALA A 133 -0.13 6.99 -6.56
CA ALA A 133 -1.33 7.51 -7.22
C ALA A 133 -0.99 8.40 -8.44
N SER A 134 0.03 9.26 -8.35
CA SER A 134 0.43 10.11 -9.47
C SER A 134 1.02 9.29 -10.63
N LEU A 135 1.79 8.24 -10.34
CA LEU A 135 2.31 7.34 -11.37
C LEU A 135 1.19 6.55 -12.06
N ILE A 136 0.21 6.06 -11.29
CA ILE A 136 -0.97 5.37 -11.85
C ILE A 136 -1.76 6.33 -12.75
N ALA A 137 -1.95 7.59 -12.35
CA ALA A 137 -2.61 8.59 -13.18
C ALA A 137 -1.84 8.84 -14.49
N GLN A 138 -0.50 8.94 -14.43
CA GLN A 138 0.34 9.11 -15.62
C GLN A 138 0.27 7.88 -16.55
N GLN A 139 0.23 6.67 -16.00
CA GLN A 139 0.10 5.44 -16.80
C GLN A 139 -1.18 5.43 -17.63
N ASN A 140 -2.27 5.96 -17.06
CA ASN A 140 -3.59 5.99 -17.69
C ASN A 140 -3.79 7.18 -18.64
N GLY A 141 -2.74 7.97 -18.92
CA GLY A 141 -2.83 9.14 -19.80
C GLY A 141 -3.71 10.27 -19.24
N ALA A 142 -4.00 10.26 -17.94
CA ALA A 142 -4.75 11.33 -17.30
C ALA A 142 -3.88 12.60 -17.24
N PRO A 143 -4.40 13.79 -17.58
CA PRO A 143 -3.64 15.03 -17.45
C PRO A 143 -3.16 15.21 -16.01
N ALA A 144 -1.90 15.61 -15.84
CA ALA A 144 -1.39 16.01 -14.53
C ALA A 144 -2.30 17.10 -13.93
N PRO A 145 -2.70 17.00 -12.64
CA PRO A 145 -3.52 18.04 -12.02
C PRO A 145 -2.80 19.39 -12.13
N ALA A 146 -3.47 20.39 -12.71
CA ALA A 146 -2.92 21.74 -12.78
C ALA A 146 -2.66 22.26 -11.35
N PRO A 147 -1.55 22.99 -11.09
CA PRO A 147 -1.30 23.60 -9.79
C PRO A 147 -2.50 24.43 -9.36
N ALA A 148 -2.98 24.19 -8.13
CA ALA A 148 -4.07 24.98 -7.56
C ALA A 148 -3.67 26.46 -7.53
N PRO A 149 -4.51 27.39 -8.03
CA PRO A 149 -4.24 28.81 -7.97
C PRO A 149 -4.02 29.28 -6.52
N ALA A 150 -3.07 30.19 -6.32
CA ALA A 150 -2.81 30.80 -5.02
C ALA A 150 -4.11 31.45 -4.46
N PRO A 151 -4.47 31.23 -3.18
CA PRO A 151 -5.69 31.79 -2.61
C PRO A 151 -5.68 33.33 -2.66
N ALA A 152 -6.76 33.90 -3.21
CA ALA A 152 -6.99 35.34 -3.14
C ALA A 152 -7.25 35.79 -1.68
N PRO A 153 -6.90 37.02 -1.28
CA PRO A 153 -7.15 37.52 0.06
C PRO A 153 -8.63 37.48 0.42
N ALA A 154 -8.94 36.95 1.61
CA ALA A 154 -10.31 36.76 2.10
C ALA A 154 -11.04 38.11 2.34
N PRO A 155 -12.23 38.34 1.76
CA PRO A 155 -13.11 39.42 2.16
C PRO A 155 -13.76 39.15 3.54
N ALA A 156 -14.07 40.23 4.27
CA ALA A 156 -14.70 40.17 5.59
C ALA A 156 -16.07 39.44 5.57
N PRO A 157 -16.47 38.75 6.67
CA PRO A 157 -17.64 37.89 6.66
C PRO A 157 -18.96 38.66 6.52
N ALA A 158 -19.77 38.29 5.53
CA ALA A 158 -21.17 38.67 5.43
C ALA A 158 -22.07 37.71 6.23
N PRO A 159 -23.29 38.12 6.64
CA PRO A 159 -24.21 37.28 7.41
C PRO A 159 -24.62 35.99 6.66
N ALA A 160 -24.72 34.89 7.41
CA ALA A 160 -24.96 33.55 6.91
C ALA A 160 -26.32 33.43 6.17
N PRO A 161 -26.34 32.93 4.92
CA PRO A 161 -27.57 32.52 4.24
C PRO A 161 -28.16 31.24 4.84
N ALA A 162 -29.48 31.15 4.79
CA ALA A 162 -30.24 29.97 5.22
C ALA A 162 -29.83 28.69 4.45
N PRO A 163 -29.95 27.49 5.06
CA PRO A 163 -29.54 26.23 4.43
C PRO A 163 -30.30 25.96 3.13
N ALA A 164 -29.55 25.67 2.06
CA ALA A 164 -30.10 25.17 0.82
C ALA A 164 -30.67 23.74 1.01
N PRO A 165 -31.73 23.36 0.29
CA PRO A 165 -32.30 22.02 0.36
C PRO A 165 -31.29 20.95 -0.09
N ALA A 166 -31.34 19.80 0.60
CA ALA A 166 -30.50 18.65 0.34
C ALA A 166 -30.63 18.15 -1.12
N PRO A 167 -29.52 17.77 -1.79
CA PRO A 167 -29.57 17.11 -3.09
C PRO A 167 -30.37 15.80 -3.00
N ALA A 168 -31.20 15.57 -4.01
CA ALA A 168 -31.92 14.32 -4.20
C ALA A 168 -30.94 13.14 -4.38
N PRO A 169 -31.32 11.91 -3.99
CA PRO A 169 -30.46 10.75 -4.13
C PRO A 169 -30.22 10.44 -5.61
N ALA A 170 -28.95 10.53 -6.03
CA ALA A 170 -28.52 10.06 -7.33
C ALA A 170 -28.62 8.52 -7.36
N GLY A 171 -29.29 8.00 -8.39
CA GLY A 171 -29.36 6.57 -8.67
C GLY A 171 -27.97 5.94 -8.81
N ALA A 172 -27.90 4.64 -8.50
CA ALA A 172 -26.69 3.84 -8.36
C ALA A 172 -25.59 4.15 -9.39
N LEU A 173 -24.49 4.75 -8.91
CA LEU A 173 -23.27 4.96 -9.69
C LEU A 173 -22.47 3.67 -9.90
N VAL A 174 -22.77 2.61 -9.15
CA VAL A 174 -22.06 1.34 -9.16
C VAL A 174 -23.01 0.23 -9.63
N ASP A 175 -22.64 -0.43 -10.72
CA ASP A 175 -23.32 -1.64 -11.17
C ASP A 175 -22.98 -2.81 -10.23
N ALA A 176 -23.99 -3.34 -9.53
CA ALA A 176 -23.84 -4.44 -8.58
C ALA A 176 -23.33 -5.75 -9.21
N SER A 177 -23.44 -5.90 -10.54
CA SER A 177 -22.90 -7.04 -11.28
C SER A 177 -21.37 -6.99 -11.42
N LEU A 178 -20.77 -5.80 -11.31
CA LEU A 178 -19.33 -5.59 -11.36
C LEU A 178 -18.67 -5.69 -9.97
N VAL A 179 -19.45 -5.95 -8.92
CA VAL A 179 -18.97 -6.23 -7.56
C VAL A 179 -18.96 -7.74 -7.36
N PRO A 180 -17.81 -8.43 -7.36
CA PRO A 180 -17.78 -9.87 -7.15
C PRO A 180 -18.27 -10.26 -5.76
N ASP A 181 -18.77 -11.48 -5.60
CA ASP A 181 -19.06 -12.00 -4.27
C ASP A 181 -17.80 -12.09 -3.41
N PHE A 182 -17.98 -11.97 -2.09
CA PHE A 182 -16.86 -12.02 -1.16
C PHE A 182 -16.12 -13.37 -1.19
N GLY A 183 -16.80 -14.46 -1.58
CA GLY A 183 -16.23 -15.81 -1.57
C GLY A 183 -15.96 -16.35 -0.16
N VAL A 184 -16.51 -15.70 0.87
CA VAL A 184 -16.45 -16.10 2.28
C VAL A 184 -17.86 -15.97 2.87
N THR A 185 -18.30 -16.98 3.61
CA THR A 185 -19.55 -16.90 4.37
C THR A 185 -19.31 -16.19 5.70
N ALA A 186 -20.01 -15.08 5.94
CA ALA A 186 -19.89 -14.33 7.19
C ALA A 186 -20.34 -15.15 8.41
N GLY A 187 -19.72 -14.90 9.55
CA GLY A 187 -20.16 -15.45 10.84
C GLY A 187 -19.88 -16.95 11.08
N VAL A 188 -19.19 -17.64 10.18
CA VAL A 188 -18.81 -19.06 10.37
C VAL A 188 -17.81 -19.17 11.52
N LYS A 189 -18.22 -19.77 12.64
CA LYS A 189 -17.38 -19.91 13.84
C LYS A 189 -16.25 -20.89 13.61
N ASP A 190 -15.10 -20.58 14.21
CA ASP A 190 -13.94 -21.47 14.24
C ASP A 190 -14.24 -22.76 15.02
N PRO A 191 -14.15 -23.95 14.39
CA PRO A 191 -14.32 -25.23 15.07
C PRO A 191 -13.32 -25.45 16.21
N ALA A 192 -12.17 -24.79 16.20
CA ALA A 192 -11.18 -24.83 17.27
C ALA A 192 -11.56 -23.96 18.49
N GLY A 193 -12.70 -23.26 18.43
CA GLY A 193 -13.26 -22.52 19.56
C GLY A 193 -12.68 -21.11 19.76
N SER A 194 -12.01 -20.52 18.75
CA SER A 194 -11.57 -19.12 18.85
C SER A 194 -12.74 -18.14 18.82
N ALA A 195 -12.51 -16.93 19.34
CA ALA A 195 -13.49 -15.83 19.28
C ALA A 195 -13.69 -15.27 17.85
N SER A 196 -12.85 -15.70 16.90
CA SER A 196 -12.85 -15.25 15.50
C SER A 196 -13.71 -16.17 14.63
N CYS A 197 -13.98 -15.72 13.41
CA CYS A 197 -14.67 -16.50 12.40
C CYS A 197 -13.69 -17.03 11.35
N VAL A 198 -14.06 -18.09 10.66
CA VAL A 198 -13.24 -18.76 9.65
C VAL A 198 -13.42 -18.07 8.31
N GLY A 199 -12.32 -17.56 7.76
CA GLY A 199 -12.23 -17.04 6.40
C GLY A 199 -11.67 -18.08 5.42
N ILE A 200 -11.11 -17.61 4.32
CA ILE A 200 -10.52 -18.45 3.27
C ILE A 200 -9.30 -19.19 3.83
N ASN A 201 -9.14 -20.46 3.47
CA ASN A 201 -7.99 -21.29 3.87
C ASN A 201 -7.76 -21.33 5.39
N ASN A 202 -8.84 -21.34 6.18
CA ASN A 202 -8.79 -21.37 7.64
C ASN A 202 -8.13 -20.13 8.30
N ILE A 203 -7.98 -19.03 7.56
CA ILE A 203 -7.50 -17.76 8.11
C ILE A 203 -8.59 -17.16 9.01
N LEU A 204 -8.24 -16.81 10.24
CA LEU A 204 -9.18 -16.21 11.18
C LEU A 204 -9.46 -14.74 10.81
N ILE A 205 -10.75 -14.38 10.82
CA ILE A 205 -11.25 -13.05 10.49
C ILE A 205 -12.23 -12.55 11.57
N PRO A 206 -12.45 -11.23 11.68
CA PRO A 206 -13.51 -10.71 12.54
C PRO A 206 -14.87 -11.28 12.13
N CYS A 207 -15.69 -11.66 13.10
CA CYS A 207 -17.00 -12.28 12.81
C CYS A 207 -18.02 -11.35 12.14
N SER A 208 -17.79 -10.03 12.19
CA SER A 208 -18.55 -9.04 11.43
C SER A 208 -18.12 -8.96 9.95
N CYS A 209 -17.13 -9.75 9.54
CA CYS A 209 -16.58 -9.75 8.20
C CYS A 209 -16.81 -11.10 7.48
N PRO A 210 -17.10 -11.07 6.16
CA PRO A 210 -17.42 -9.88 5.37
C PRO A 210 -18.75 -9.21 5.80
N PRO A 211 -18.97 -7.93 5.46
CA PRO A 211 -20.22 -7.24 5.76
C PRO A 211 -21.39 -7.80 4.93
N ASP A 212 -22.61 -7.33 5.19
CA ASP A 212 -23.73 -7.58 4.27
C ASP A 212 -23.43 -6.96 2.89
N ARG A 213 -23.61 -7.76 1.83
CA ARG A 213 -23.23 -7.38 0.45
C ARG A 213 -24.02 -6.17 -0.04
N THR A 214 -25.30 -6.04 0.32
CA THR A 214 -26.14 -4.91 -0.12
C THR A 214 -25.67 -3.62 0.54
N SER A 215 -25.43 -3.66 1.85
CA SER A 215 -24.89 -2.53 2.61
C SER A 215 -23.49 -2.12 2.11
N PHE A 216 -22.68 -3.10 1.73
CA PHE A 216 -21.35 -2.87 1.16
C PHE A 216 -21.41 -2.18 -0.20
N ILE A 217 -22.27 -2.63 -1.12
CA ILE A 217 -22.46 -1.98 -2.42
C ILE A 217 -22.98 -0.55 -2.26
N ALA A 218 -23.85 -0.30 -1.29
CA ALA A 218 -24.30 1.05 -0.96
C ALA A 218 -23.12 1.94 -0.47
N SER A 219 -22.23 1.40 0.36
CA SER A 219 -21.01 2.10 0.79
C SER A 219 -20.08 2.39 -0.39
N VAL A 220 -19.86 1.43 -1.28
CA VAL A 220 -19.04 1.61 -2.49
C VAL A 220 -19.66 2.68 -3.39
N SER A 221 -20.98 2.67 -3.56
CA SER A 221 -21.70 3.69 -4.33
C SER A 221 -21.52 5.09 -3.75
N ALA A 222 -21.54 5.23 -2.42
CA ALA A 222 -21.28 6.50 -1.74
C ALA A 222 -19.84 6.97 -1.94
N ASN A 223 -18.86 6.06 -1.84
CA ASN A 223 -17.46 6.36 -2.07
C ASN A 223 -17.23 6.87 -3.50
N VAL A 224 -17.77 6.16 -4.50
CA VAL A 224 -17.67 6.53 -5.92
C VAL A 224 -18.37 7.86 -6.20
N GLY A 225 -19.54 8.10 -5.59
CA GLY A 225 -20.26 9.37 -5.70
C GLY A 225 -19.48 10.57 -5.17
N ASN A 226 -18.64 10.36 -4.16
CA ASN A 226 -17.76 11.38 -3.62
C ASN A 226 -16.39 11.44 -4.34
N GLY A 227 -16.09 10.47 -5.21
CA GLY A 227 -14.78 10.29 -5.83
C GLY A 227 -13.68 9.82 -4.85
N HIS A 228 -14.04 9.54 -3.60
CA HIS A 228 -13.14 9.10 -2.53
C HIS A 228 -13.90 8.31 -1.46
N ASP A 229 -13.19 7.50 -0.68
CA ASP A 229 -13.78 6.75 0.43
C ASP A 229 -14.33 7.73 1.47
N VAL A 230 -15.64 7.64 1.77
CA VAL A 230 -16.36 8.57 2.67
C VAL A 230 -15.66 8.70 4.02
N ASN A 231 -15.22 7.56 4.58
CA ASN A 231 -14.56 7.51 5.89
C ASN A 231 -13.03 7.57 5.80
N ASN A 232 -12.49 7.72 4.59
CA ASN A 232 -11.06 7.92 4.35
C ASN A 232 -10.83 8.75 3.07
N PRO A 233 -11.08 10.08 3.11
CA PRO A 233 -11.04 10.93 1.91
C PRO A 233 -9.70 11.01 1.19
N ALA A 234 -8.62 10.52 1.81
CA ALA A 234 -7.32 10.40 1.18
C ALA A 234 -7.25 9.28 0.12
N VAL A 235 -8.20 8.35 0.13
CA VAL A 235 -8.25 7.24 -0.82
C VAL A 235 -9.29 7.53 -1.90
N SER A 236 -8.85 7.64 -3.15
CA SER A 236 -9.74 7.84 -4.30
C SER A 236 -10.59 6.60 -4.55
N ALA A 237 -11.86 6.80 -4.89
CA ALA A 237 -12.79 5.72 -5.20
C ALA A 237 -13.26 5.87 -6.64
N ALA A 238 -12.61 5.15 -7.54
CA ALA A 238 -12.98 5.09 -8.96
C ALA A 238 -13.60 3.74 -9.29
N PHE A 239 -14.68 3.74 -10.08
CA PHE A 239 -15.37 2.51 -10.47
C PHE A 239 -15.69 2.53 -11.96
N PRO A 240 -14.67 2.38 -12.82
CA PRO A 240 -14.87 2.36 -14.27
C PRO A 240 -15.76 1.17 -14.67
N THR A 241 -16.52 1.30 -15.75
CA THR A 241 -17.52 0.30 -16.18
C THR A 241 -17.06 -0.57 -17.34
N ASP A 242 -15.96 -0.23 -18.02
CA ASP A 242 -15.45 -1.04 -19.13
C ASP A 242 -14.79 -2.35 -18.65
N SER A 243 -14.58 -3.24 -19.61
CA SER A 243 -14.07 -4.59 -19.38
C SER A 243 -12.54 -4.70 -19.47
N SER A 244 -11.80 -3.60 -19.64
CA SER A 244 -10.33 -3.69 -19.65
C SER A 244 -9.78 -4.22 -18.33
N ILE A 245 -8.64 -4.91 -18.40
CA ILE A 245 -7.96 -5.42 -17.19
C ILE A 245 -7.61 -4.27 -16.24
N GLY A 246 -7.22 -3.10 -16.76
CA GLY A 246 -6.96 -1.90 -15.97
C GLY A 246 -8.21 -1.42 -15.18
N SER A 247 -9.37 -1.42 -15.83
CA SER A 247 -10.64 -1.06 -15.17
C SER A 247 -11.09 -2.10 -14.16
N GLN A 248 -10.89 -3.39 -14.45
CA GLN A 248 -11.13 -4.46 -13.47
C GLN A 248 -10.24 -4.31 -12.23
N ILE A 249 -8.95 -4.03 -12.41
CA ILE A 249 -8.01 -3.77 -11.30
C ILE A 249 -8.45 -2.57 -10.47
N THR A 250 -8.82 -1.47 -11.14
CA THR A 250 -9.29 -0.25 -10.46
C THR A 250 -10.53 -0.53 -9.61
N ARG A 251 -11.51 -1.27 -10.15
CA ARG A 251 -12.68 -1.69 -9.37
C ARG A 251 -12.27 -2.52 -8.16
N MET A 252 -11.41 -3.53 -8.34
CA MET A 252 -10.96 -4.38 -7.24
C MET A 252 -10.22 -3.60 -6.14
N GLN A 253 -9.40 -2.61 -6.51
CA GLN A 253 -8.73 -1.73 -5.56
C GLN A 253 -9.72 -0.89 -4.75
N THR A 254 -10.72 -0.29 -5.42
CA THR A 254 -11.80 0.47 -4.75
C THR A 254 -12.65 -0.43 -3.84
N LEU A 255 -12.92 -1.67 -4.24
CA LEU A 255 -13.64 -2.63 -3.39
C LEU A 255 -12.83 -2.99 -2.13
N ILE A 256 -11.52 -3.21 -2.27
CA ILE A 256 -10.64 -3.50 -1.13
C ILE A 256 -10.54 -2.29 -0.20
N SER A 257 -10.35 -1.07 -0.72
CA SER A 257 -10.26 0.13 0.13
C SER A 257 -11.58 0.41 0.84
N SER A 258 -12.71 0.29 0.13
CA SER A 258 -14.04 0.47 0.70
C SER A 258 -14.30 -0.53 1.84
N LEU A 259 -13.85 -1.77 1.69
CA LEU A 259 -13.94 -2.81 2.72
C LEU A 259 -13.13 -2.45 3.96
N GLN A 260 -11.91 -1.96 3.77
CA GLN A 260 -10.99 -1.59 4.85
C GLN A 260 -11.37 -0.28 5.55
N ASN A 261 -12.15 0.58 4.90
CA ASN A 261 -12.54 1.90 5.39
C ASN A 261 -14.02 2.00 5.78
N LEU A 262 -14.71 0.88 6.06
CA LEU A 262 -16.16 0.87 6.33
C LEU A 262 -16.60 1.74 7.52
N HIS A 263 -15.76 1.90 8.53
CA HIS A 263 -16.09 2.58 9.79
C HIS A 263 -15.05 3.63 10.21
N GLY A 264 -14.13 3.99 9.32
CA GLY A 264 -13.02 4.90 9.58
C GLY A 264 -11.79 4.51 8.76
N ALA A 265 -10.79 5.38 8.70
CA ALA A 265 -9.54 5.09 7.99
C ALA A 265 -8.85 3.85 8.56
N GLY A 266 -8.80 2.76 7.76
CA GLY A 266 -8.27 1.46 8.16
C GLY A 266 -9.12 0.71 9.21
N VAL A 267 -10.31 1.22 9.54
CA VAL A 267 -11.25 0.61 10.48
C VAL A 267 -12.38 -0.01 9.68
N GLY A 268 -12.23 -1.28 9.35
CA GLY A 268 -13.18 -2.02 8.52
C GLY A 268 -12.81 -3.50 8.47
N CYS A 269 -13.28 -4.16 7.43
CA CYS A 269 -12.96 -5.57 7.21
C CYS A 269 -11.59 -5.73 6.54
N PRO A 270 -10.71 -6.60 7.06
CA PRO A 270 -9.41 -6.82 6.44
C PRO A 270 -9.60 -7.47 5.07
N ALA A 271 -8.72 -7.18 4.11
CA ALA A 271 -8.87 -7.68 2.73
C ALA A 271 -8.84 -9.22 2.61
N VAL A 272 -8.34 -9.91 3.65
CA VAL A 272 -8.36 -11.39 3.76
C VAL A 272 -9.74 -11.96 4.12
N SER A 273 -10.71 -11.12 4.51
CA SER A 273 -12.09 -11.55 4.73
C SER A 273 -12.89 -11.75 3.45
N THR A 274 -12.24 -11.59 2.29
CA THR A 274 -12.84 -11.79 0.97
C THR A 274 -11.78 -12.39 0.02
N THR A 275 -12.23 -12.82 -1.15
CA THR A 275 -11.36 -13.27 -2.25
C THR A 275 -10.74 -12.12 -3.04
N TYR A 276 -11.04 -10.86 -2.69
CA TYR A 276 -10.70 -9.70 -3.53
C TYR A 276 -9.20 -9.52 -3.73
N SER A 277 -8.38 -9.79 -2.72
CA SER A 277 -6.92 -9.72 -2.84
C SER A 277 -6.39 -10.74 -3.85
N ALA A 278 -6.95 -11.95 -3.87
CA ALA A 278 -6.57 -13.00 -4.81
C ALA A 278 -7.05 -12.67 -6.24
N GLN A 279 -8.26 -12.13 -6.38
CA GLN A 279 -8.79 -11.68 -7.68
C GLN A 279 -7.97 -10.51 -8.24
N LEU A 280 -7.57 -9.54 -7.41
CA LEU A 280 -6.69 -8.45 -7.81
C LEU A 280 -5.34 -8.99 -8.31
N ALA A 281 -4.73 -9.91 -7.57
CA ALA A 281 -3.48 -10.54 -7.99
C ALA A 281 -3.62 -11.30 -9.32
N ALA A 282 -4.72 -12.01 -9.52
CA ALA A 282 -5.00 -12.73 -10.77
C ALA A 282 -5.18 -11.78 -11.97
N LEU A 283 -5.77 -10.61 -11.77
CA LEU A 283 -5.91 -9.58 -12.81
C LEU A 283 -4.57 -8.89 -13.10
N GLN A 284 -3.78 -8.60 -12.07
CA GLN A 284 -2.45 -8.02 -12.22
C GLN A 284 -1.50 -8.96 -12.99
N ALA A 285 -1.63 -10.27 -12.83
CA ALA A 285 -0.87 -11.26 -13.57
C ALA A 285 -1.26 -11.36 -15.07
N GLN A 286 -2.37 -10.74 -15.48
CA GLN A 286 -2.86 -10.71 -16.87
C GLN A 286 -2.48 -9.41 -17.60
N GLN A 287 -1.84 -8.46 -16.94
CA GLN A 287 -1.25 -7.27 -17.56
C GLN A 287 0.12 -7.58 -18.16
#